data_AF-A0A9E4XU23-F1
#
_entry.id   AF-A0A9E4XU23-F1
#
_cell.length_a   1.000
_cell.length_b   1.000
_cell.length_c   1.000
_cell.angle_alpha   90.00
_cell.angle_beta   90.00
_cell.angle_gamma   90.00
#
_symmetry.space_group_name_H-M   'P 1'
#
loop_
_entity.id
_entity.type
_entity.pdbx_description
1 polymer ?
#
loop_
_entity_poly.entity_id
_entity_poly.type
_entity_poly.pdbx_seq_one_letter_code
_entity_poly.pdbx_strand_id
1 'polypeptide(L)'
;GFELAPGSLRLREIVDERYDVGLGEAADSLGLTLTLMVEGLAYSLPLATDTAEQEIRSTLPENRLLVPGSLTLEAVEGSSDWPAIEVTFAVRGSLVKTADQDLLRRSVLGGPKSQAADRLVNLIELDQEPQIETSPGWLPWIPWLRMRIDIKWVWESA
;
A
#
# COMPACT_ATOMS: atom_id res chain seq x y z
N GLY A 1 5.70 7.91 9.91
CA GLY A 1 7.06 7.80 10.43
C GLY A 1 8.03 8.42 9.45
N PHE A 2 9.24 8.75 9.90
CA PHE A 2 10.32 9.18 9.01
C PHE A 2 11.21 7.98 8.70
N GLU A 3 11.71 7.92 7.47
CA GLU A 3 12.67 6.92 7.05
C GLU A 3 13.92 7.63 6.53
N LEU A 4 15.07 7.05 6.86
CA LEU A 4 16.36 7.57 6.45
C LEU A 4 16.58 7.25 4.97
N ALA A 5 16.93 8.26 4.19
CA ALA A 5 17.13 8.07 2.77
C ALA A 5 18.42 7.25 2.51
N PRO A 6 18.34 6.20 1.67
CA PRO A 6 19.51 5.39 1.33
C PRO A 6 20.66 6.25 0.80
N GLY A 7 21.88 5.97 1.26
CA GLY A 7 23.08 6.68 0.81
C GLY A 7 23.20 8.14 1.28
N SER A 8 22.34 8.59 2.20
CA SER A 8 22.40 9.97 2.74
C SER A 8 23.24 10.13 4.00
N LEU A 9 23.68 9.02 4.62
CA LEU A 9 24.49 9.05 5.83
C LEU A 9 25.87 9.63 5.56
N ARG A 10 26.25 10.62 6.36
CA ARG A 10 27.59 11.22 6.33
C ARG A 10 28.15 11.29 7.74
N LEU A 11 29.45 11.04 7.86
CA LEU A 11 30.18 11.27 9.09
C LEU A 11 30.27 12.79 9.31
N ARG A 12 29.73 13.25 10.43
CA ARG A 12 29.83 14.64 10.85
C ARG A 12 31.07 14.86 11.70
N GLU A 13 31.30 13.98 12.67
CA GLU A 13 32.38 14.11 13.63
C GLU A 13 32.76 12.75 14.24
N ILE A 14 34.04 12.56 14.55
CA ILE A 14 34.51 11.49 15.43
C ILE A 14 34.49 12.04 16.85
N VAL A 15 33.57 11.54 17.68
CA VAL A 15 33.34 12.04 19.04
C VAL A 15 34.38 11.48 20.00
N ASP A 16 34.71 10.20 19.84
CA ASP A 16 35.70 9.52 20.68
C ASP A 16 36.41 8.42 19.88
N GLU A 17 37.69 8.24 20.17
CA GLU A 17 38.56 7.24 19.56
C GLU A 17 39.46 6.66 20.65
N ARG A 18 39.29 5.36 20.93
CA ARG A 18 40.03 4.69 22.00
C ARG A 18 40.60 3.37 21.54
N TYR A 19 41.92 3.24 21.72
CA TYR A 19 42.64 1.99 21.56
C TYR A 19 42.68 1.23 22.88
N ASP A 20 42.62 -0.10 22.82
CA ASP A 20 42.71 -0.97 24.00
C ASP A 20 44.15 -1.28 24.44
N VAL A 21 45.14 -0.87 23.63
CA VAL A 21 46.58 -1.03 23.88
C VAL A 21 47.24 0.34 24.06
N GLY A 22 48.11 0.47 25.05
CA GLY A 22 48.89 1.69 25.29
C GLY A 22 50.01 1.90 24.28
N LEU A 23 50.39 3.15 24.02
CA LEU A 23 51.55 3.47 23.17
C LEU A 23 52.82 2.81 23.72
N GLY A 24 53.43 1.92 22.93
CA GLY A 24 54.68 1.22 23.28
C GLY A 24 54.48 -0.17 23.89
N GLU A 25 53.25 -0.63 24.09
CA GLU A 25 52.98 -2.01 24.48
C GLU A 25 53.02 -2.94 23.27
N ALA A 26 53.66 -4.10 23.43
CA ALA A 26 53.60 -5.17 22.45
C ALA A 26 52.27 -5.92 22.64
N ALA A 27 51.45 -5.96 21.58
CA ALA A 27 50.19 -6.69 21.57
C ALA A 27 50.05 -7.46 20.26
N ASP A 28 49.47 -8.65 20.33
CA ASP A 28 49.21 -9.50 19.17
C ASP A 28 47.99 -9.01 18.35
N SER A 29 47.14 -8.15 18.94
CA SER A 29 45.97 -7.54 18.30
C SER A 29 45.70 -6.14 18.86
N LEU A 30 45.17 -5.26 18.02
CA LEU A 30 44.76 -3.90 18.37
C LEU A 30 43.24 -3.78 18.25
N GLY A 31 42.57 -3.48 19.34
CA GLY A 31 41.15 -3.16 19.38
C GLY A 31 40.94 -1.64 19.33
N LEU A 32 40.00 -1.23 18.49
CA LEU A 32 39.61 0.17 18.31
C LEU A 32 38.13 0.31 18.66
N THR A 33 37.81 1.24 19.55
CA THR A 33 36.45 1.70 19.81
C THR A 33 36.29 3.11 19.25
N LEU A 34 35.33 3.28 18.32
CA LEU A 34 34.99 4.55 17.72
C LEU A 34 33.57 4.96 18.11
N THR A 35 33.41 6.20 18.55
CA THR A 35 32.10 6.84 18.68
C THR A 35 31.97 7.91 17.61
N LEU A 36 31.01 7.74 16.69
CA LEU A 36 30.83 8.61 15.54
C LEU A 36 29.50 9.37 15.66
N MET A 37 29.52 10.67 15.37
CA MET A 37 28.31 11.43 15.10
C MET A 37 28.07 11.46 13.60
N VAL A 38 26.92 10.94 13.18
CA VAL A 38 26.50 10.89 11.78
C VAL A 38 25.28 11.77 11.57
N GLU A 39 25.12 12.31 10.36
CA GLU A 39 23.93 13.00 9.92
C GLU A 39 23.40 12.36 8.62
N GLY A 40 22.11 12.52 8.35
CA GLY A 40 21.49 12.01 7.13
C GLY A 40 20.16 12.70 6.85
N LEU A 41 19.68 12.55 5.63
CA LEU A 41 18.38 13.09 5.20
C LEU A 41 17.31 12.04 5.47
N ALA A 42 16.16 12.49 5.98
CA ALA A 42 15.01 11.64 6.19
C ALA A 42 13.81 12.19 5.43
N TYR A 43 12.96 11.30 4.91
CA TYR A 43 11.70 11.66 4.28
C TYR A 43 10.52 11.15 5.09
N SER A 44 9.36 11.78 4.91
CA SER A 44 8.11 11.36 5.52
C SER A 44 7.49 10.24 4.68
N LEU A 45 7.48 9.01 5.20
CA LEU A 45 6.87 7.88 4.51
C LEU A 45 5.37 8.11 4.26
N PRO A 46 4.55 8.63 5.20
CA PRO A 46 3.15 8.95 4.91
C PRO A 46 2.97 9.93 3.75
N LEU A 47 3.81 10.97 3.67
CA LEU A 47 3.74 11.94 2.58
C LEU A 47 4.11 11.31 1.23
N ALA A 48 5.12 10.44 1.22
CA ALA A 48 5.50 9.69 0.02
C ALA A 48 4.37 8.75 -0.41
N THR A 49 3.72 8.06 0.53
CA THR A 49 2.56 7.20 0.27
C THR A 49 1.39 7.98 -0.32
N ASP A 50 1.01 9.10 0.28
CA ASP A 50 -0.12 9.92 -0.19
C ASP A 50 0.15 10.46 -1.60
N THR A 51 1.39 10.90 -1.86
CA THR A 51 1.82 11.37 -3.18
C THR A 51 1.76 10.25 -4.21
N ALA A 52 2.29 9.07 -3.89
CA ALA A 52 2.24 7.90 -4.76
C ALA A 52 0.80 7.46 -5.06
N GLU A 53 -0.09 7.50 -4.07
CA GLU A 53 -1.49 7.18 -4.25
C GLU A 53 -2.18 8.16 -5.21
N GLN A 54 -1.92 9.47 -5.08
CA GLN A 54 -2.47 10.48 -5.96
C GLN A 54 -2.00 10.29 -7.42
N GLU A 55 -0.72 10.01 -7.64
CA GLU A 55 -0.15 9.78 -8.97
C GLU A 55 -0.64 8.48 -9.61
N ILE A 56 -0.79 7.41 -8.83
CA ILE A 56 -1.39 6.18 -9.35
C ILE A 56 -2.82 6.44 -9.77
N ARG A 57 -3.64 7.09 -8.91
CA ARG A 57 -5.05 7.38 -9.20
C ARG A 57 -5.23 8.22 -10.45
N SER A 58 -4.35 9.18 -10.73
CA SER A 58 -4.41 10.02 -11.93
C SER A 58 -4.08 9.25 -13.22
N THR A 59 -3.32 8.16 -13.11
CA THR A 59 -2.85 7.34 -14.23
C THR A 59 -3.76 6.14 -14.50
N LEU A 60 -4.71 5.85 -13.61
CA LEU A 60 -5.60 4.69 -13.78
C LEU A 60 -6.56 4.86 -14.96
N PRO A 61 -6.81 3.79 -15.73
CA PRO A 61 -7.92 3.76 -16.68
C PRO A 61 -9.26 3.97 -15.98
N GLU A 62 -10.23 4.58 -16.68
CA GLU A 62 -11.58 4.85 -16.13
C GLU A 62 -12.29 3.59 -15.58
N ASN A 63 -11.94 2.41 -16.10
CA ASN A 63 -12.53 1.15 -15.69
C ASN A 63 -11.79 0.43 -14.54
N ARG A 64 -10.87 1.11 -13.84
CA ARG A 64 -10.10 0.55 -12.73
C ARG A 64 -10.19 1.42 -11.48
N LEU A 65 -10.23 0.77 -10.32
CA LEU A 65 -10.15 1.42 -9.02
C LEU A 65 -8.99 0.82 -8.22
N LEU A 66 -8.22 1.68 -7.55
CA LEU A 66 -7.22 1.27 -6.57
C LEU A 66 -7.93 0.82 -5.29
N VAL A 67 -7.59 -0.38 -4.80
CA VAL A 67 -8.09 -0.89 -3.53
C VAL A 67 -7.48 -0.06 -2.40
N PRO A 68 -8.29 0.61 -1.55
CA PRO A 68 -7.78 1.41 -0.43
C PRO A 68 -6.87 0.60 0.49
N GLY A 69 -5.74 1.19 0.88
CA GLY A 69 -4.78 0.53 1.78
C GLY A 69 -3.98 -0.63 1.18
N SER A 70 -4.18 -0.97 -0.10
CA SER A 70 -3.38 -2.01 -0.78
C SER A 70 -2.02 -1.53 -1.28
N LEU A 71 -1.76 -0.23 -1.19
CA LEU A 71 -0.60 0.41 -1.77
C LEU A 71 0.62 0.18 -0.87
N THR A 72 1.71 -0.29 -1.48
CA THR A 72 2.99 -0.58 -0.84
C THR A 72 4.09 0.17 -1.58
N LEU A 73 5.00 0.78 -0.82
CA LEU A 73 6.15 1.51 -1.34
C LEU A 73 7.41 0.81 -0.87
N GLU A 74 8.35 0.63 -1.79
CA GLU A 74 9.67 0.08 -1.52
C GLU A 74 10.69 1.05 -2.14
N ALA A 75 11.58 1.61 -1.32
CA ALA A 75 12.67 2.43 -1.82
C ALA A 75 13.66 1.54 -2.59
N VAL A 76 13.85 1.81 -3.88
CA VAL A 76 14.70 1.00 -4.77
C VAL A 76 16.09 1.62 -4.87
N GLU A 77 16.13 2.95 -5.02
CA GLU A 77 17.37 3.70 -5.19
C GLU A 77 17.27 5.02 -4.42
N GLY A 78 18.39 5.42 -3.85
CA GLY A 78 18.56 6.73 -3.23
C GLY A 78 19.86 7.34 -3.73
N SER A 79 19.77 8.56 -4.26
CA SER A 79 20.93 9.40 -4.55
C SER A 79 20.88 10.60 -3.62
N SER A 80 22.00 10.90 -2.98
CA SER A 80 22.14 12.11 -2.17
C SER A 80 23.08 13.08 -2.88
N ASP A 81 22.58 14.28 -3.16
CA ASP A 81 23.41 15.43 -3.53
C ASP A 81 23.07 16.56 -2.56
N TRP A 82 23.75 16.51 -1.41
CA TRP A 82 23.41 17.32 -0.25
C TRP A 82 23.35 18.83 -0.60
N PRO A 83 22.30 19.55 -0.18
CA PRO A 83 21.29 19.19 0.81
C PRO A 83 20.05 18.48 0.24
N ALA A 84 20.06 18.10 -1.04
CA ALA A 84 18.96 17.42 -1.68
C ALA A 84 19.13 15.88 -1.65
N ILE A 85 18.00 15.19 -1.72
CA ILE A 85 17.91 13.75 -1.88
C ILE A 85 16.92 13.47 -3.01
N GLU A 86 17.28 12.52 -3.86
CA GLU A 86 16.37 11.89 -4.80
C GLU A 86 16.18 10.43 -4.35
N VAL A 87 14.93 10.03 -4.13
CA VAL A 87 14.58 8.66 -3.76
C VAL A 87 13.58 8.13 -4.78
N THR A 88 13.93 7.00 -5.40
CA THR A 88 13.07 6.30 -6.33
C THR A 88 12.34 5.18 -5.59
N PHE A 89 11.02 5.19 -5.68
CA PHE A 89 10.16 4.18 -5.08
C PHE A 89 9.58 3.24 -6.15
N ALA A 90 9.64 1.94 -5.89
CA ALA A 90 8.77 0.98 -6.54
C ALA A 90 7.44 0.97 -5.77
N VAL A 91 6.35 1.25 -6.46
CA VAL A 91 5.01 1.28 -5.87
C VAL A 91 4.21 0.12 -6.44
N ARG A 92 3.57 -0.65 -5.56
CA ARG A 92 2.66 -1.74 -5.93
C ARG A 92 1.33 -1.56 -5.23
N GLY A 93 0.24 -1.83 -5.93
CA GLY A 93 -1.12 -1.75 -5.36
C GLY A 93 -2.07 -2.69 -6.08
N SER A 94 -3.16 -3.06 -5.41
CA SER A 94 -4.18 -3.93 -5.98
C SER A 94 -5.23 -3.10 -6.72
N LEU A 95 -5.55 -3.51 -7.95
CA LEU A 95 -6.57 -2.87 -8.76
C LEU A 95 -7.75 -3.79 -8.97
N VAL A 96 -8.95 -3.24 -8.94
CA VAL A 96 -10.17 -3.94 -9.35
C VAL A 96 -10.80 -3.26 -10.56
N LYS A 97 -11.59 -4.00 -11.33
CA LYS A 97 -12.41 -3.40 -12.38
C LYS A 97 -13.56 -2.64 -11.73
N THR A 98 -13.78 -1.40 -12.16
CA THR A 98 -15.01 -0.70 -11.80
C THR A 98 -16.17 -1.44 -12.45
N ALA A 99 -17.30 -1.49 -11.76
CA ALA A 99 -18.54 -2.02 -12.31
C ALA A 99 -19.63 -0.95 -12.14
N ASP A 100 -20.48 -0.83 -13.15
CA ASP A 100 -21.68 -0.02 -13.05
C ASP A 100 -22.62 -0.68 -12.02
N GLN A 101 -22.57 -0.19 -10.78
CA GLN A 101 -23.37 -0.73 -9.70
C GLN A 101 -24.87 -0.66 -9.99
N ASP A 102 -25.32 0.32 -10.78
CA ASP A 102 -26.74 0.41 -11.14
C ASP A 102 -27.13 -0.66 -12.15
N LEU A 103 -26.25 -0.98 -13.10
CA LEU A 103 -26.42 -2.13 -14.00
C LEU A 103 -26.45 -3.44 -13.20
N LEU A 104 -25.51 -3.61 -12.26
CA LEU A 104 -25.46 -4.79 -11.39
C LEU A 104 -26.75 -4.92 -10.56
N ARG A 105 -27.20 -3.84 -9.90
CA ARG A 105 -28.44 -3.81 -9.10
C ARG A 105 -29.65 -4.21 -9.94
N ARG A 106 -29.78 -3.68 -11.17
CA ARG A 106 -30.89 -4.00 -12.07
C ARG A 106 -30.89 -5.46 -12.51
N SER A 107 -29.72 -6.07 -12.68
CA SER A 107 -29.60 -7.46 -13.15
C SER A 107 -30.11 -8.50 -12.14
N VAL A 108 -30.03 -8.19 -10.84
CA VAL A 108 -30.40 -9.10 -9.75
C VAL A 108 -31.78 -8.82 -9.14
N LEU A 109 -32.38 -7.69 -9.50
CA LEU A 109 -33.61 -7.16 -8.92
C LEU A 109 -34.80 -8.12 -9.07
N GLY A 110 -35.51 -8.37 -7.96
CA GLY A 110 -36.68 -9.26 -7.94
C GLY A 110 -36.39 -10.74 -8.24
N GLY A 111 -35.12 -11.10 -8.46
CA GLY A 111 -34.70 -12.46 -8.83
C GLY A 111 -34.55 -13.39 -7.63
N PRO A 112 -34.53 -14.71 -7.84
CA PRO A 112 -34.15 -15.67 -6.82
C PRO A 112 -32.70 -15.44 -6.38
N LYS A 113 -32.44 -15.51 -5.07
CA LYS A 113 -31.09 -15.37 -4.49
C LYS A 113 -30.10 -16.35 -5.12
N SER A 114 -30.54 -17.59 -5.36
CA SER A 114 -29.73 -18.66 -5.95
C SER A 114 -29.29 -18.38 -7.39
N GLN A 115 -30.04 -17.58 -8.16
CA GLN A 115 -29.71 -17.26 -9.56
C GLN A 115 -28.97 -15.93 -9.69
N ALA A 116 -28.94 -15.12 -8.64
CA ALA A 116 -28.38 -13.78 -8.72
C ALA A 116 -26.84 -13.82 -8.87
N ALA A 117 -26.17 -14.80 -8.26
CA ALA A 117 -24.73 -14.99 -8.42
C ALA A 117 -24.39 -15.34 -9.88
N ASP A 118 -25.10 -16.30 -10.47
CA ASP A 118 -24.94 -16.67 -11.88
C ASP A 118 -25.15 -15.48 -12.82
N ARG A 119 -26.15 -14.63 -12.56
CA ARG A 119 -26.40 -13.43 -13.38
C ARG A 119 -25.25 -12.43 -13.32
N LEU A 120 -24.66 -12.24 -12.14
CA LEU A 120 -23.54 -11.33 -11.95
C LEU A 120 -22.28 -11.85 -12.66
N VAL A 121 -21.97 -13.15 -12.52
CA VAL A 121 -20.82 -13.80 -13.18
C VAL A 121 -20.95 -13.78 -14.70
N ASN A 122 -22.17 -13.90 -15.24
CA ASN A 122 -22.41 -13.80 -16.68
C ASN A 122 -22.35 -12.36 -17.21
N LEU A 123 -22.53 -11.36 -16.35
CA LEU A 123 -22.55 -9.94 -16.73
C LEU A 123 -21.15 -9.32 -16.66
N ILE A 124 -20.37 -9.70 -15.66
CA ILE A 124 -19.02 -9.19 -15.42
C ILE A 124 -18.07 -10.32 -15.07
N GLU A 125 -16.83 -10.22 -15.57
CA GLU A 125 -15.75 -11.11 -15.19
C GLU A 125 -15.35 -10.82 -13.73
N LEU A 126 -15.69 -11.74 -12.84
CA LEU A 126 -15.40 -11.70 -11.41
C LEU A 126 -14.28 -12.67 -11.07
N ASP A 127 -13.29 -12.21 -10.30
CA ASP A 127 -12.20 -13.05 -9.81
C ASP A 127 -12.67 -14.05 -8.73
N GLN A 128 -13.77 -13.73 -8.04
CA GLN A 128 -14.38 -14.56 -7.00
C GLN A 128 -15.90 -14.53 -7.13
N GLU A 129 -16.55 -15.62 -6.71
CA GLU A 129 -18.01 -15.73 -6.74
C GLU A 129 -18.64 -14.68 -5.80
N PRO A 130 -19.66 -13.94 -6.26
CA PRO A 130 -20.27 -12.88 -5.47
C PRO A 130 -21.07 -13.46 -4.30
N GLN A 131 -20.85 -12.91 -3.10
CA GLN A 131 -21.63 -13.27 -1.92
C GLN A 131 -22.94 -12.49 -1.88
N ILE A 132 -24.05 -13.20 -1.72
CA ILE A 132 -25.39 -12.60 -1.72
C ILE A 132 -26.10 -12.91 -0.42
N GLU A 133 -26.34 -11.86 0.35
CA GLU A 133 -27.05 -11.90 1.61
C GLU A 133 -28.33 -11.07 1.53
N THR A 134 -29.35 -11.50 2.27
CA THR A 134 -30.61 -10.77 2.40
C THR A 134 -30.87 -10.49 3.87
N SER A 135 -31.54 -9.38 4.17
CA SER A 135 -32.06 -9.12 5.50
C SER A 135 -33.58 -8.91 5.42
N PRO A 136 -34.39 -9.81 5.99
CA PRO A 136 -34.01 -11.01 6.76
C PRO A 136 -33.35 -12.13 5.90
N GLY A 137 -32.46 -12.93 6.52
CA GLY A 137 -31.68 -13.98 5.83
C GLY A 137 -32.48 -15.14 5.22
N TRP A 138 -33.73 -15.31 5.66
CA TRP A 138 -34.63 -16.35 5.15
C TRP A 138 -35.31 -15.99 3.82
N LEU A 139 -35.18 -14.74 3.35
CA LEU A 139 -35.82 -14.28 2.12
C LEU A 139 -35.15 -14.95 0.90
N PRO A 140 -35.87 -15.75 0.09
CA PRO A 140 -35.26 -16.46 -1.03
C PRO A 140 -35.14 -15.62 -2.31
N TRP A 141 -35.65 -14.39 -2.31
CA TRP A 141 -35.60 -13.45 -3.42
C TRP A 141 -34.94 -12.13 -3.04
N ILE A 142 -34.38 -11.45 -4.02
CA ILE A 142 -33.82 -10.10 -3.89
C ILE A 142 -34.97 -9.08 -3.95
N PRO A 143 -34.97 -8.03 -3.11
CA PRO A 143 -36.00 -6.99 -3.13
C PRO A 143 -36.15 -6.32 -4.50
N TRP A 144 -37.37 -5.87 -4.80
CA TRP A 144 -37.66 -5.10 -6.03
C TRP A 144 -37.26 -3.63 -5.92
N LEU A 145 -37.13 -3.12 -4.70
CA LEU A 145 -36.78 -1.73 -4.45
C LEU A 145 -35.25 -1.59 -4.52
N ARG A 146 -34.75 -0.85 -5.52
CA ARG A 146 -33.30 -0.59 -5.73
C ARG A 146 -32.59 -0.08 -4.48
N MET A 147 -33.25 0.80 -3.73
CA MET A 147 -32.75 1.37 -2.47
C MET A 147 -32.57 0.34 -1.33
N ARG A 148 -32.99 -0.92 -1.53
CA ARG A 148 -32.82 -2.03 -0.58
C ARG A 148 -31.75 -3.03 -1.04
N ILE A 149 -30.93 -2.65 -2.02
CA ILE A 149 -29.84 -3.47 -2.57
C ILE A 149 -28.55 -2.66 -2.49
N ASP A 150 -27.70 -3.04 -1.55
CA ASP A 150 -26.35 -2.50 -1.41
C ASP A 150 -25.36 -3.42 -2.12
N ILE A 151 -24.51 -2.84 -2.95
CA ILE A 151 -23.40 -3.52 -3.59
C ILE A 151 -22.13 -2.95 -2.97
N LYS A 152 -21.33 -3.85 -2.41
CA LYS A 152 -20.08 -3.52 -1.75
C LYS A 152 -18.97 -4.34 -2.34
N TRP A 153 -17.79 -3.78 -2.35
CA TRP A 153 -16.59 -4.52 -2.68
C TRP A 153 -16.08 -5.31 -1.48
N VAL A 154 -15.28 -6.35 -1.72
CA VAL A 154 -14.79 -7.25 -0.64
C VAL A 154 -14.04 -6.47 0.46
N TRP A 155 -13.29 -5.43 0.10
CA TRP A 155 -12.56 -4.60 1.06
C TRP A 155 -13.44 -3.62 1.85
N GLU A 156 -14.68 -3.37 1.43
CA GLU A 156 -15.64 -2.52 2.16
C GLU A 156 -16.44 -3.30 3.20
N SER A 157 -16.34 -4.63 3.17
CA SER A 157 -17.00 -5.55 4.09
C SER A 157 -16.09 -5.99 5.25
N ALA A 158 -14.86 -5.46 5.32
CA ALA A 158 -13.87 -5.72 6.36
C ALA A 158 -13.87 -4.66 7.46
#